data_AF-A0A930WD97-F1
#
_entry.id   AF-A0A930WD97-F1
#
_cell.length_a   1.000
_cell.length_b   1.000
_cell.length_c   1.000
_cell.angle_alpha   90.00
_cell.angle_beta   90.00
_cell.angle_gamma   90.00
#
_symmetry.space_group_name_H-M   'P 1'
#
loop_
_entity.id
_entity.type
_entity.pdbx_description
1 polymer ?
#
loop_
_entity_poly.entity_id
_entity_poly.type
_entity_poly.pdbx_seq_one_letter_code
_entity_poly.pdbx_strand_id
1 'polypeptide(L)'
;IPSDDIEFNGVNYVIGQANNALIYPGLGLGMLASEASLLTDEMIGAAAHAVNGIVDITKPGAPVLPPFKYVNEVSLKVATAVAKKAQEQGLARAAEQDMEKAVREFRWTPKY
;
A
#
# COMPACT_ATOMS: atom_id res chain seq x y z
N ILE A 1 -5.62 -5.29 16.98
CA ILE A 1 -6.33 -6.59 16.97
C ILE A 1 -7.61 -6.43 16.14
N PRO A 2 -8.12 -7.49 15.50
CA PRO A 2 -9.45 -7.46 14.91
C PRO A 2 -10.51 -7.10 15.95
N SER A 3 -11.48 -6.30 15.52
CA SER A 3 -12.65 -5.94 16.30
C SER A 3 -13.88 -6.08 15.41
N ASP A 4 -15.00 -6.43 16.03
CA ASP A 4 -16.28 -6.44 15.35
C ASP A 4 -16.75 -5.02 15.04
N ASP A 5 -17.69 -4.91 14.11
CA ASP A 5 -18.38 -3.65 13.81
C ASP A 5 -19.20 -3.18 15.02
N ILE A 6 -19.41 -1.88 15.14
CA ILE A 6 -20.17 -1.27 16.23
C ILE A 6 -21.38 -0.55 15.66
N GLU A 7 -22.58 -0.94 16.08
CA GLU A 7 -23.79 -0.17 15.78
C GLU A 7 -23.96 0.97 16.79
N PHE A 8 -24.08 2.20 16.30
CA PHE A 8 -24.30 3.37 17.14
C PHE A 8 -25.18 4.40 16.40
N ASN A 9 -26.27 4.84 17.03
CA ASN A 9 -27.22 5.81 16.47
C ASN A 9 -27.73 5.45 15.06
N GLY A 10 -27.98 4.16 14.80
CA GLY A 10 -28.47 3.68 13.50
C GLY A 10 -27.41 3.64 12.39
N VAL A 11 -26.14 3.86 12.73
CA VAL A 11 -25.00 3.74 11.81
C VAL A 11 -24.14 2.55 12.25
N ASN A 12 -23.77 1.69 11.31
CA ASN A 12 -22.83 0.60 11.54
C ASN A 12 -21.40 1.09 11.25
N TYR A 13 -20.54 1.10 12.27
CA TYR A 13 -19.15 1.55 12.20
C TYR A 13 -18.21 0.36 12.03
N VAL A 14 -17.49 0.33 10.91
CA VAL A 14 -16.45 -0.67 10.65
C VAL A 14 -15.16 -0.24 11.33
N ILE A 15 -14.62 -1.08 12.21
CA ILE A 15 -13.38 -0.78 12.92
C ILE A 15 -12.18 -1.20 12.07
N GLY A 16 -11.53 -0.21 11.46
CA GLY A 16 -10.33 -0.42 10.67
C GLY A 16 -9.17 -0.98 11.51
N GLN A 17 -8.45 -1.96 10.96
CA GLN A 17 -7.27 -2.53 11.63
C GLN A 17 -6.01 -1.77 11.23
N ALA A 18 -5.41 -1.07 12.19
CA ALA A 18 -4.07 -0.50 12.05
C ALA A 18 -3.02 -1.61 12.14
N ASN A 19 -2.84 -2.33 11.04
CA ASN A 19 -1.85 -3.40 10.92
C ASN A 19 -0.79 -3.03 9.87
N ASN A 20 0.49 -3.16 10.25
CA ASN A 20 1.62 -2.91 9.37
C ASN A 20 1.67 -3.83 8.14
N ALA A 21 0.91 -4.94 8.16
CA ALA A 21 0.69 -5.82 7.02
C ALA A 21 0.04 -5.12 5.81
N LEU A 22 -0.56 -3.93 6.00
CA LEU A 22 -1.04 -3.08 4.90
C LEU A 22 0.10 -2.32 4.20
N ILE A 23 1.25 -2.13 4.84
CA ILE A 23 2.36 -1.32 4.34
C ILE A 23 3.56 -2.19 3.94
N TYR A 24 4.07 -3.03 4.84
CA TYR A 24 5.36 -3.70 4.63
C TYR A 24 5.46 -4.56 3.37
N PRO A 25 4.41 -5.32 2.95
CA PRO A 25 4.49 -6.07 1.70
C PRO A 25 4.68 -5.18 0.47
N GLY A 26 3.93 -4.06 0.40
CA GLY A 26 4.09 -3.10 -0.68
C GLY A 26 5.42 -2.35 -0.61
N LEU A 27 5.85 -1.96 0.60
CA LEU A 27 7.12 -1.28 0.83
C LEU A 27 8.29 -2.13 0.34
N GLY A 28 8.34 -3.40 0.74
CA GLY A 28 9.37 -4.35 0.31
C GLY A 28 9.32 -4.62 -1.20
N LEU A 29 8.12 -4.85 -1.76
CA LEU A 29 7.96 -5.07 -3.19
C LEU A 29 8.44 -3.86 -4.02
N GLY A 30 8.09 -2.64 -3.61
CA GLY A 30 8.52 -1.41 -4.28
C GLY A 30 10.05 -1.24 -4.25
N MET A 31 10.66 -1.45 -3.08
CA MET A 31 12.11 -1.42 -2.91
C MET A 31 12.83 -2.42 -3.81
N LEU A 32 12.33 -3.66 -3.86
CA LEU A 32 12.93 -4.73 -4.66
C LEU A 32 12.75 -4.48 -6.16
N ALA A 33 11.54 -4.11 -6.59
CA ALA A 33 11.23 -3.87 -7.99
C ALA A 33 12.00 -2.69 -8.59
N SER A 34 12.25 -1.63 -7.81
CA SER A 34 13.08 -0.51 -8.26
C SER A 34 14.58 -0.71 -8.01
N GLU A 35 14.98 -1.82 -7.39
CA GLU A 35 16.33 -2.08 -6.88
C GLU A 35 16.90 -0.90 -6.06
N ALA A 36 16.03 -0.27 -5.26
CA ALA A 36 16.38 0.92 -4.50
C ALA A 36 17.59 0.66 -3.59
N SER A 37 18.56 1.57 -3.59
CA SER A 37 19.79 1.45 -2.78
C SER A 37 19.58 1.79 -1.32
N LEU A 38 18.58 2.61 -1.01
CA LEU A 38 18.27 3.11 0.33
C LEU A 38 16.76 3.32 0.46
N LEU A 39 16.19 2.98 1.61
CA LEU A 39 14.83 3.36 1.98
C LEU A 39 14.88 4.68 2.75
N THR A 40 14.15 5.69 2.28
CA THR A 40 14.08 7.02 2.89
C THR A 40 12.76 7.25 3.63
N ASP A 41 12.73 8.25 4.50
CA ASP A 41 11.49 8.65 5.20
C ASP A 41 10.42 9.14 4.22
N GLU A 42 10.81 9.79 3.12
CA GLU A 42 9.86 10.21 2.08
C GLU A 42 9.26 9.02 1.32
N MET A 43 9.98 7.92 1.17
CA MET A 43 9.44 6.68 0.61
C MET A 43 8.42 6.03 1.56
N ILE A 44 8.67 6.08 2.87
CA ILE A 44 7.70 5.63 3.89
C ILE A 44 6.46 6.54 3.88
N GLY A 45 6.65 7.86 3.75
CA GLY A 45 5.57 8.82 3.58
C GLY A 45 4.74 8.57 2.33
N ALA A 46 5.40 8.29 1.19
CA ALA A 46 4.73 7.94 -0.06
C ALA A 46 3.90 6.64 0.10
N ALA A 47 4.44 5.64 0.79
CA ALA A 47 3.72 4.41 1.12
C ALA A 47 2.45 4.69 1.94
N ALA A 48 2.54 5.51 2.99
CA ALA A 48 1.40 5.88 3.83
C ALA A 48 0.31 6.61 3.03
N HIS A 49 0.68 7.57 2.18
CA HIS A 49 -0.26 8.30 1.33
C HIS A 49 -0.92 7.42 0.27
N ALA A 50 -0.24 6.40 -0.24
CA ALA A 50 -0.76 5.49 -1.27
C ALA A 50 -1.93 4.61 -0.78
N VAL A 51 -2.13 4.50 0.53
CA VAL A 51 -3.28 3.79 1.12
C VAL A 51 -4.59 4.58 0.98
N ASN A 52 -4.50 5.90 0.77
CA ASN A 52 -5.68 6.76 0.62
C ASN A 52 -6.49 6.41 -0.65
N GLY A 53 -7.80 6.67 -0.59
CA GLY A 53 -8.70 6.53 -1.75
C GLY A 53 -9.14 5.09 -2.06
N ILE A 54 -8.74 4.10 -1.25
CA ILE A 54 -9.23 2.72 -1.36
C ILE A 54 -10.60 2.56 -0.66
N VAL A 55 -10.83 3.35 0.39
CA VAL A 55 -12.11 3.42 1.09
C VAL A 55 -12.74 4.78 0.81
N ASP A 56 -14.04 4.77 0.56
CA ASP A 56 -14.85 5.99 0.55
C ASP A 56 -15.14 6.43 1.98
N ILE A 57 -14.26 7.29 2.50
CA ILE A 57 -14.32 7.83 3.86
C ILE A 57 -15.47 8.83 4.06
N THR A 58 -16.21 9.20 3.00
CA THR A 58 -17.34 10.13 3.12
C THR A 58 -18.60 9.43 3.65
N LYS A 59 -18.64 8.10 3.61
CA LYS A 59 -19.75 7.31 4.14
C LYS A 59 -19.72 7.25 5.66
N PRO A 60 -20.84 7.51 6.36
CA PRO A 60 -20.96 7.28 7.78
C PRO A 60 -20.58 5.84 8.14
N GLY A 61 -19.75 5.66 9.16
CA GLY A 61 -19.29 4.34 9.60
C GLY A 61 -18.13 3.74 8.79
N ALA A 62 -17.60 4.44 7.78
CA ALA A 62 -16.45 3.97 7.03
C ALA A 62 -15.18 3.87 7.90
N PRO A 63 -14.35 2.83 7.71
CA PRO A 63 -13.09 2.71 8.42
C PRO A 63 -12.07 3.71 7.87
N VAL A 64 -11.19 4.21 8.74
CA VAL A 64 -10.06 5.09 8.34
C VAL A 64 -9.08 4.34 7.44
N LEU A 65 -8.87 3.04 7.69
CA LEU A 65 -7.95 2.19 6.94
C LEU A 65 -8.72 1.15 6.10
N PRO A 66 -8.18 0.77 4.93
CA PRO A 66 -8.77 -0.28 4.12
C PRO A 66 -8.93 -1.60 4.87
N PRO A 67 -10.08 -2.27 4.74
CA PRO A 67 -10.23 -3.64 5.20
C PRO A 67 -9.17 -4.58 4.58
N PHE A 68 -8.73 -5.58 5.35
CA PHE A 68 -7.64 -6.49 4.92
C PHE A 68 -7.94 -7.25 3.62
N LYS A 69 -9.22 -7.42 3.22
CA LYS A 69 -9.59 -8.00 1.92
C LYS A 69 -8.99 -7.25 0.72
N TYR A 70 -8.62 -5.98 0.89
CA TYR A 70 -7.96 -5.16 -0.13
C TYR A 70 -6.44 -5.21 -0.08
N VAL A 71 -5.82 -6.04 0.78
CA VAL A 71 -4.36 -6.06 1.00
C VAL A 71 -3.55 -6.23 -0.28
N ASN A 72 -4.04 -7.00 -1.25
CA ASN A 72 -3.39 -7.15 -2.55
C ASN A 72 -3.37 -5.84 -3.35
N GLU A 73 -4.48 -5.11 -3.40
CA GLU A 73 -4.56 -3.81 -4.08
C GLU A 73 -3.73 -2.76 -3.36
N VAL A 74 -3.83 -2.72 -2.02
CA VAL A 74 -3.04 -1.82 -1.17
C VAL A 74 -1.54 -2.07 -1.41
N SER A 75 -1.10 -3.33 -1.39
CA SER A 75 0.32 -3.68 -1.57
C SER A 75 0.85 -3.22 -2.92
N LEU A 76 0.08 -3.35 -3.99
CA LEU A 76 0.47 -2.88 -5.32
C LEU A 76 0.56 -1.35 -5.39
N LYS A 77 -0.44 -0.63 -4.86
CA LYS A 77 -0.42 0.84 -4.81
C LYS A 77 0.76 1.36 -4.01
N VAL A 78 1.01 0.77 -2.85
CA VAL A 78 2.15 1.10 -1.98
C VAL A 78 3.47 0.81 -2.71
N ALA A 79 3.62 -0.37 -3.32
CA ALA A 79 4.83 -0.73 -4.04
C ALA A 79 5.15 0.23 -5.19
N THR A 80 4.15 0.58 -5.99
CA THR A 80 4.29 1.56 -7.07
C THR A 80 4.71 2.93 -6.53
N ALA A 81 4.08 3.40 -5.46
CA ALA A 81 4.42 4.71 -4.87
C ALA A 81 5.86 4.74 -4.35
N VAL A 82 6.30 3.66 -3.71
CA VAL A 82 7.67 3.51 -3.18
C VAL A 82 8.68 3.45 -4.33
N ALA A 83 8.43 2.65 -5.36
CA ALA A 83 9.31 2.53 -6.52
C ALA A 83 9.43 3.87 -7.28
N LYS A 84 8.32 4.58 -7.49
CA LYS A 84 8.32 5.93 -8.08
C LYS A 84 9.10 6.92 -7.23
N LYS A 85 8.91 6.92 -5.91
CA LYS A 85 9.66 7.82 -5.02
C LYS A 85 11.15 7.51 -5.02
N ALA A 86 11.55 6.23 -5.06
CA ALA A 86 12.95 5.84 -5.22
C ALA A 86 13.54 6.36 -6.54
N GLN A 87 12.79 6.26 -7.63
CA GLN A 87 13.21 6.77 -8.94
C GLN A 87 13.36 8.30 -8.93
N GLU A 88 12.37 9.02 -8.38
CA GLU A 88 12.42 10.47 -8.22
C GLU A 88 13.63 10.95 -7.39
N GLN A 89 14.03 10.17 -6.38
CA GLN A 89 15.19 10.46 -5.53
C GLN A 89 16.53 10.01 -6.15
N GLY A 90 16.53 9.39 -7.34
CA GLY A 90 17.74 8.86 -7.97
C GLY A 90 18.34 7.65 -7.24
N LEU A 91 17.53 6.96 -6.42
CA LEU A 91 17.93 5.79 -5.63
C LEU A 91 17.57 4.47 -6.31
N ALA A 92 16.67 4.49 -7.30
CA ALA A 92 16.33 3.33 -8.11
C ALA A 92 17.49 2.93 -9.03
N ARG A 93 17.78 1.64 -9.09
CA ARG A 93 18.87 1.06 -9.93
C ARG A 93 18.38 0.06 -10.95
N ALA A 94 17.09 -0.29 -10.92
CA ALA A 94 16.48 -1.19 -11.89
C ALA A 94 16.68 -0.70 -13.33
N ALA A 95 16.88 -1.63 -14.25
CA ALA A 95 16.99 -1.33 -15.68
C ALA A 95 15.67 -0.79 -16.24
N GLU A 96 14.54 -1.36 -15.81
CA GLU A 96 13.20 -0.87 -16.17
C GLU A 96 12.95 0.51 -15.56
N GLN A 97 12.50 1.45 -16.40
CA GLN A 97 12.24 2.85 -16.00
C GLN A 97 10.75 3.12 -15.75
N ASP A 98 9.85 2.27 -16.23
CA ASP A 98 8.44 2.28 -15.83
C ASP A 98 8.27 1.52 -14.50
N MET A 99 8.22 2.26 -13.40
CA MET A 99 8.11 1.68 -12.06
C MET A 99 6.79 0.91 -11.82
N GLU A 100 5.71 1.24 -12.53
CA GLU A 100 4.48 0.44 -12.46
C GLU A 100 4.68 -0.91 -13.13
N LYS A 101 5.36 -0.93 -14.27
CA LYS A 101 5.73 -2.16 -14.95
C LYS A 101 6.71 -2.99 -14.12
N ALA A 102 7.76 -2.38 -13.57
CA ALA A 102 8.74 -3.05 -12.72
C ALA A 102 8.07 -3.77 -11.55
N VAL A 103 7.17 -3.07 -10.82
CA VAL A 103 6.41 -3.65 -9.71
C VAL A 103 5.51 -4.80 -10.17
N ARG A 104 4.79 -4.61 -11.28
CA ARG A 104 3.87 -5.63 -11.81
C ARG A 104 4.60 -6.90 -12.24
N GLU A 105 5.77 -6.78 -12.86
CA GLU A 105 6.55 -7.92 -13.37
C GLU A 105 7.33 -8.63 -12.25
N PHE A 106 7.77 -7.90 -11.22
CA PHE A 106 8.44 -8.49 -10.06
C PHE A 106 7.46 -9.29 -9.18
N ARG A 107 6.17 -8.96 -9.21
CA ARG A 107 5.16 -9.62 -8.39
C ARG A 107 4.98 -11.09 -8.80
N TRP A 108 5.26 -11.99 -7.88
CA TRP A 108 4.90 -13.39 -8.03
C TRP A 108 3.38 -13.60 -8.06
N THR A 109 2.92 -14.47 -8.96
CA THR A 109 1.51 -14.89 -9.05
C THR A 109 1.44 -16.41 -8.99
N PRO A 110 0.55 -17.00 -8.16
CA PRO A 110 0.35 -18.45 -8.09
C PRO A 110 -0.37 -18.96 -9.34
N LYS A 111 0.36 -19.21 -10.43
CA LYS A 111 -0.12 -19.92 -11.61
C LYS A 111 0.63 -21.25 -11.72
N TYR A 112 -0.10 -22.34 -11.89
CA TYR A 112 0.45 -23.67 -12.17
C TYR A 112 0.81 -23.81 -13.65
#